data_AF-A0A5J4PDY2-F1
#
_entry.id   AF-A0A5J4PDY2-F1
#
_cell.length_a   1.000
_cell.length_b   1.000
_cell.length_c   1.000
_cell.angle_alpha   90.00
_cell.angle_beta   90.00
_cell.angle_gamma   90.00
#
_symmetry.space_group_name_H-M   'P 1'
#
loop_
_entity.id
_entity.type
_entity.pdbx_description
1 polymer ?
#
loop_
_entity_poly.entity_id
_entity_poly.type
_entity_poly.pdbx_seq_one_letter_code
_entity_poly.pdbx_strand_id
1 'polypeptide(L)'
;MKRVTIILTLVLCFALSGEAYAQRCLPGMRGIQVTGGMVDGVYSSDTKNKTGYYFGATMATYAKNCNKWVFGAEFMQRHYPYKENRIPVAQFTAEGGYFLKVLA
;
A
#
# COMPACT_ATOMS: atom_id res chain seq x y z
N MET A 1 48.05 15.83 -6.47
CA MET A 1 47.18 15.34 -5.39
C MET A 1 45.70 15.29 -5.79
N LYS A 2 45.01 16.42 -6.02
CA LYS A 2 43.56 16.46 -6.28
C LYS A 2 43.06 15.60 -7.47
N ARG A 3 43.81 15.54 -8.58
CA ARG A 3 43.44 14.73 -9.76
C ARG A 3 43.52 13.22 -9.49
N VAL A 4 44.51 12.79 -8.71
CA VAL A 4 44.70 11.36 -8.37
C VAL A 4 43.58 10.87 -7.46
N THR A 5 43.18 11.68 -6.48
CA THR A 5 42.02 11.38 -5.62
C THR A 5 40.70 11.31 -6.40
N ILE A 6 40.53 12.13 -7.45
CA ILE A 6 39.33 12.07 -8.31
C ILE A 6 39.33 10.78 -9.15
N ILE A 7 40.48 10.40 -9.72
CA ILE A 7 40.58 9.17 -10.51
C ILE A 7 40.37 7.94 -9.61
N LEU A 8 40.95 7.93 -8.42
CA LEU A 8 40.81 6.83 -7.46
C LEU A 8 39.37 6.64 -7.00
N THR A 9 38.66 7.72 -6.69
CA THR A 9 37.24 7.67 -6.30
C THR A 9 36.36 7.18 -7.44
N LEU A 10 36.62 7.61 -8.68
CA LEU A 10 35.88 7.17 -9.85
C LEU A 10 36.08 5.67 -10.12
N VAL A 11 37.32 5.18 -10.02
CA VAL A 11 37.65 3.75 -10.15
C VAL A 11 36.96 2.92 -9.06
N LEU A 12 36.93 3.40 -7.81
CA LEU A 12 36.22 2.72 -6.73
C LEU A 12 34.71 2.63 -6.98
N CYS A 13 34.08 3.69 -7.49
CA CYS A 13 32.65 3.69 -7.82
C CYS A 13 32.29 2.66 -8.90
N PHE A 14 33.16 2.47 -9.89
CA PHE A 14 32.96 1.46 -10.93
C PHE A 14 33.31 0.03 -10.46
N ALA A 15 34.30 -0.13 -9.57
CA ALA A 15 34.65 -1.43 -9.01
C ALA A 15 33.58 -1.97 -8.01
N LEU A 16 32.82 -1.07 -7.39
CA LEU A 16 31.76 -1.39 -6.42
C LEU A 16 30.36 -1.42 -7.06
N SER A 17 30.24 -1.46 -8.39
CA SER A 17 28.96 -1.61 -9.10
C SER A 17 28.38 -3.03 -8.96
N GLY A 18 28.40 -3.60 -7.75
CA GLY A 18 27.59 -4.76 -7.45
C GLY A 18 26.13 -4.41 -7.66
N GLU A 19 25.39 -5.28 -8.34
CA GLU A 19 23.97 -5.06 -8.59
C GLU A 19 23.28 -4.75 -7.26
N ALA A 20 22.68 -3.56 -7.17
CA ALA A 20 21.76 -3.26 -6.09
C ALA A 20 20.53 -4.15 -6.31
N TYR A 21 20.59 -5.38 -5.80
CA TYR A 21 19.46 -6.28 -5.79
C TYR A 21 18.42 -5.63 -4.90
N ALA A 22 17.54 -4.82 -5.49
CA ALA A 22 16.36 -4.34 -4.81
C ALA A 22 15.62 -5.61 -4.37
N GLN A 23 15.72 -5.96 -3.08
CA GLN A 23 15.09 -7.14 -2.50
C GLN A 23 13.58 -7.00 -2.67
N ARG A 24 13.07 -7.41 -3.83
CA ARG A 24 11.66 -7.48 -4.16
C ARG A 24 11.32 -8.96 -4.26
N CYS A 25 10.20 -9.32 -3.64
CA CYS A 25 9.58 -10.64 -3.76
C CYS A 25 10.40 -11.80 -3.16
N LEU A 26 11.12 -11.56 -2.07
CA LEU A 26 11.74 -12.65 -1.32
C LEU A 26 10.69 -13.56 -0.69
N PRO A 27 10.89 -14.89 -0.75
CA PRO A 27 10.03 -15.83 -0.04
C PRO A 27 10.08 -15.54 1.47
N GLY A 28 8.92 -15.32 2.08
CA GLY A 28 8.76 -14.99 3.50
C GLY A 28 8.63 -13.50 3.80
N MET A 29 8.78 -12.61 2.82
CA MET A 29 8.54 -11.18 3.03
C MET A 29 7.06 -10.93 3.31
N ARG A 30 6.75 -10.13 4.34
CA ARG A 30 5.38 -9.75 4.70
C ARG A 30 5.23 -8.24 4.52
N GLY A 31 4.21 -7.83 3.78
CA GLY A 31 3.80 -6.44 3.65
C GLY A 31 2.49 -6.22 4.39
N ILE A 32 2.37 -5.09 5.07
CA ILE A 32 1.10 -4.62 5.63
C ILE A 32 0.77 -3.32 4.90
N GLN A 33 -0.41 -3.28 4.32
CA GLN A 33 -0.98 -2.10 3.69
C GLN A 33 -2.13 -1.64 4.56
N VAL A 34 -2.08 -0.38 5.00
CA VAL A 34 -3.18 0.26 5.70
C VAL A 34 -3.79 1.24 4.72
N THR A 35 -5.08 1.07 4.44
CA THR A 35 -5.87 1.97 3.59
C THR A 35 -6.78 2.80 4.48
N GLY A 36 -7.02 4.04 4.10
CA GLY A 36 -7.92 4.90 4.85
C GLY A 36 -8.24 6.16 4.07
N GLY A 37 -9.47 6.62 4.18
CA GLY A 37 -9.92 7.81 3.47
C GLY A 37 -11.35 8.21 3.79
N MET A 38 -11.80 9.24 3.08
CA MET A 38 -13.16 9.74 3.16
C MET A 38 -13.99 9.16 2.01
N VAL A 39 -15.26 8.91 2.28
CA VAL A 39 -16.27 8.49 1.30
C VAL A 39 -17.24 9.66 1.10
N ASP A 40 -17.70 9.89 -0.12
CA ASP A 40 -18.65 10.98 -0.45
C ASP A 40 -18.15 12.41 -0.17
N GLY A 41 -16.85 12.65 -0.41
CA GLY A 41 -16.26 13.99 -0.45
C GLY A 41 -15.37 14.33 0.73
N VAL A 42 -14.76 15.52 0.67
CA VAL A 42 -13.87 16.03 1.71
C VAL A 42 -14.69 16.66 2.83
N TYR A 43 -14.25 16.47 4.08
CA TYR A 43 -14.88 17.09 5.24
C TYR A 43 -14.92 18.62 5.09
N SER A 44 -16.11 19.16 4.90
CA SER A 44 -16.41 20.60 4.92
C SER A 44 -17.70 20.85 5.68
N SER A 45 -17.88 22.09 6.14
CA SER A 45 -19.04 22.50 6.95
C SER A 45 -20.38 22.18 6.27
N ASP A 46 -20.46 22.25 4.93
CA ASP A 46 -21.64 21.85 4.15
C ASP A 46 -21.76 20.33 3.91
N THR A 47 -20.65 19.60 3.86
CA THR A 47 -20.61 18.17 3.50
C THR A 47 -20.66 17.25 4.72
N LYS A 48 -20.60 17.80 5.94
CA LYS A 48 -20.58 17.07 7.22
C LYS A 48 -21.68 16.01 7.35
N ASN A 49 -22.82 16.22 6.68
CA ASN A 49 -23.96 15.31 6.74
C ASN A 49 -23.90 14.13 5.75
N LYS A 50 -22.98 14.19 4.77
CA LYS A 50 -22.81 13.19 3.69
C LYS A 50 -21.46 12.47 3.77
N THR A 51 -20.45 13.05 4.41
CA THR A 51 -19.11 12.46 4.48
C THR A 51 -19.13 11.14 5.27
N GLY A 52 -18.67 10.08 4.62
CA GLY A 52 -18.33 8.80 5.22
C GLY A 52 -16.83 8.65 5.41
N TYR A 53 -16.42 7.57 6.06
CA TYR A 53 -15.02 7.20 6.23
C TYR A 53 -14.84 5.72 5.93
N TYR A 54 -13.66 5.35 5.46
CA TYR A 54 -13.27 3.95 5.36
C TYR A 54 -11.86 3.79 5.92
N PHE A 55 -11.62 2.64 6.53
CA PHE A 55 -10.30 2.20 6.93
C PHE A 55 -10.18 0.72 6.64
N GLY A 56 -9.02 0.29 6.18
CA GLY A 56 -8.74 -1.08 5.83
C GLY A 56 -7.32 -1.45 6.19
N ALA A 57 -7.12 -2.74 6.44
CA ALA A 57 -5.82 -3.31 6.66
C ALA A 57 -5.71 -4.59 5.84
N THR A 58 -4.67 -4.64 5.02
CA THR A 58 -4.38 -5.75 4.11
C THR A 58 -2.97 -6.25 4.37
N MET A 59 -2.84 -7.53 4.67
CA MET A 59 -1.59 -8.24 4.80
C MET A 59 -1.28 -9.01 3.51
N ALA A 60 -0.11 -8.76 2.94
CA ALA A 60 0.45 -9.54 1.84
C ALA A 60 1.62 -10.38 2.33
N THR A 61 1.66 -11.68 2.01
CA THR A 61 2.79 -12.56 2.31
C THR A 61 3.34 -13.13 1.00
N TYR A 62 4.62 -12.86 0.73
CA TYR A 62 5.32 -13.39 -0.43
C TYR A 62 5.75 -14.84 -0.19
N ALA A 63 5.38 -15.71 -1.12
CA ALA A 63 5.76 -17.11 -1.20
C ALA A 63 6.95 -17.28 -2.16
N LYS A 64 7.30 -18.54 -2.48
CA LYS A 64 8.31 -18.85 -3.50
C LYS A 64 7.90 -18.32 -4.87
N ASN A 65 8.89 -17.99 -5.70
CA ASN A 65 8.70 -17.54 -7.09
C ASN A 65 7.92 -16.22 -7.24
N CYS A 66 8.06 -15.30 -6.28
CA CYS A 66 7.33 -14.02 -6.25
C CYS A 66 5.80 -14.13 -6.14
N ASN A 67 5.24 -15.31 -5.90
CA ASN A 67 3.82 -15.47 -5.64
C ASN A 67 3.45 -14.78 -4.33
N LYS A 68 2.22 -14.30 -4.20
CA LYS A 68 1.81 -13.47 -3.06
C LYS A 68 0.43 -13.90 -2.57
N TRP A 69 0.33 -14.24 -1.30
CA TRP A 69 -0.95 -14.32 -0.59
C TRP A 69 -1.36 -12.93 -0.15
N VAL A 70 -2.64 -12.58 -0.28
CA VAL A 70 -3.22 -11.32 0.18
C VAL A 70 -4.43 -11.64 1.01
N PHE A 71 -4.48 -11.09 2.21
CA PHE A 71 -5.62 -11.17 3.10
C PHE A 71 -5.85 -9.78 3.66
N GLY A 72 -7.08 -9.29 3.62
CA GLY A 72 -7.40 -7.97 4.10
C GLY A 72 -8.81 -7.89 4.64
N ALA A 73 -9.02 -6.86 5.45
CA ALA A 73 -10.33 -6.50 5.95
C ALA A 73 -10.48 -4.99 5.82
N GLU A 74 -11.61 -4.56 5.29
CA GLU A 74 -11.97 -3.17 5.13
C GLU A 74 -13.27 -2.89 5.87
N PHE A 75 -13.29 -1.78 6.60
CA PHE A 75 -14.47 -1.21 7.21
C PHE A 75 -14.78 0.12 6.52
N MET A 76 -16.02 0.28 6.11
CA MET A 76 -16.52 1.51 5.53
C MET A 76 -17.80 1.94 6.24
N GLN A 77 -17.88 3.20 6.64
CA GLN A 77 -19.08 3.80 7.18
C GLN A 77 -19.50 4.99 6.32
N ARG A 78 -20.67 4.87 5.70
CA ARG A 78 -21.27 5.89 4.84
C ARG A 78 -22.49 6.52 5.52
N HIS A 79 -22.69 7.81 5.34
CA HIS A 79 -23.85 8.52 5.89
C HIS A 79 -24.76 8.97 4.76
N TYR A 80 -25.98 8.40 4.69
CA TYR A 80 -26.98 8.85 3.73
C TYR A 80 -27.89 9.91 4.36
N PRO A 81 -28.03 11.10 3.75
CA PRO A 81 -28.94 12.12 4.24
C PRO A 81 -30.39 11.70 3.98
N TYR A 82 -31.23 11.67 5.03
CA TYR A 82 -32.66 11.39 4.91
C TYR A 82 -33.47 12.33 5.82
N LYS A 83 -34.20 13.26 5.20
CA LYS A 83 -34.87 14.37 5.89
C LYS A 83 -33.86 15.17 6.74
N GLU A 84 -34.18 15.47 8.00
CA GLU A 84 -33.31 16.16 8.96
C GLU A 84 -32.25 15.23 9.59
N ASN A 85 -32.36 13.91 9.40
CA ASN A 85 -31.48 12.92 10.00
C ASN A 85 -30.50 12.31 8.98
N ARG A 86 -29.46 11.65 9.50
CA ARG A 86 -28.51 10.87 8.71
C ARG A 86 -28.59 9.40 9.08
N ILE A 87 -28.62 8.54 8.08
CA ILE A 87 -28.64 7.08 8.27
C ILE A 87 -27.20 6.58 8.11
N PRO A 88 -26.56 6.08 9.18
CA PRO A 88 -25.24 5.45 9.08
C PRO A 88 -25.39 4.04 8.51
N VAL A 89 -24.63 3.74 7.46
CA VAL A 89 -24.51 2.41 6.89
C VAL A 89 -23.07 1.97 7.05
N ALA A 90 -22.86 0.95 7.89
CA ALA A 90 -21.57 0.30 8.04
C ALA A 90 -21.48 -0.91 7.11
N GLN A 91 -20.34 -1.06 6.45
CA GLN A 91 -20.00 -2.16 5.58
C GLN A 91 -18.67 -2.75 6.03
N PHE A 92 -18.68 -4.06 6.27
CA PHE A 92 -17.48 -4.84 6.55
C PHE A 92 -17.21 -5.72 5.34
N THR A 93 -16.00 -5.60 4.79
CA THR A 93 -15.55 -6.36 3.64
C THR A 93 -14.32 -7.16 4.05
N ALA A 94 -14.27 -8.44 3.71
CA ALA A 94 -13.07 -9.25 3.84
C ALA A 94 -12.58 -9.64 2.45
N GLU A 95 -11.28 -9.47 2.21
CA GLU A 95 -10.62 -9.83 0.96
C GLU A 95 -9.60 -10.95 1.19
N GLY A 96 -9.53 -11.87 0.24
CA GLY A 96 -8.61 -13.00 0.25
C GLY A 96 -8.26 -13.38 -1.18
N GLY A 97 -6.98 -13.40 -1.50
CA GLY A 97 -6.51 -13.63 -2.87
C GLY A 97 -5.12 -14.22 -2.94
N TYR A 98 -4.84 -14.88 -4.04
CA TYR A 98 -3.52 -15.43 -4.35
C TYR A 98 -3.04 -14.89 -5.71
N PHE A 99 -1.95 -14.14 -5.68
CA PHE A 99 -1.28 -13.62 -6.88
C PHE A 99 -0.24 -14.63 -7.36
N LEU A 100 -0.42 -15.07 -8.60
CA LEU A 100 0.50 -15.90 -9.35
C LEU A 100 1.33 -15.01 -10.30
N LYS A 101 2.66 -15.10 -10.21
CA LYS A 101 3.54 -14.47 -11.21
C LYS A 101 3.58 -15.39 -12.45
N VAL A 102 2.92 -14.99 -13.54
CA VAL A 102 2.81 -15.81 -14.78
C VAL A 102 3.96 -15.55 -15.75
N LEU A 103 4.54 -14.34 -15.77
CA LEU A 103 5.70 -14.02 -16.62
C LEU A 103 6.96 -13.94 -15.76
N ALA A 104 8.01 -14.66 -16.17
CA ALA A 104 9.33 -14.69 -15.53
C ALA A 104 10.06 -13.35 -15.71
#